data_AF-A0A6I4KS94-F1
#
_entry.id   AF-A0A6I4KS94-F1
#
_cell.length_a   1.000
_cell.length_b   1.000
_cell.length_c   1.000
_cell.angle_alpha   90.00
_cell.angle_beta   90.00
_cell.angle_gamma   90.00
#
_symmetry.space_group_name_H-M   'P 1'
#
loop_
_entity.id
_entity.type
_entity.pdbx_description
1 polymer ?
#
loop_
_entity_poly.entity_id
_entity_poly.type
_entity_poly.pdbx_seq_one_letter_code
_entity_poly.pdbx_strand_id
1 'polypeptide(L)'
;MGKWLPLLLLLGITQAHGEMVALEDDELSAVQGAGIGFVLDGVLFDANQATITINDINNANGQNVPISVKEFYLGATGSNKGAVLNPVTIGRLDHPFTLGLAKGEDLRSLRDDGAWVQTTPNNVSVLQLNFPERLIGVGGQACIAGFAAAGSNCSTRAEGRVDMGIRFDFQVAAGRTDILNIDIAELVMDGSYLRLWGDDPRAQLVGEARVNIFAKSLELMSCAAGAANCATTAEQAARTAYLTNAFANIALGYGKSQPLLFDVNSNGQFVLELPNPVAAGTTQAERNALAADFYANAPRTNLVIGNLNFGGTRPGYGQVPTGGYNFGQSEIRGLSFNYLKVTSRDL
;
A
#
# COMPACT_ATOMS: atom_id res chain seq x y z
N MET A 1 21.28 32.30 -59.98
CA MET A 1 20.18 32.39 -59.01
C MET A 1 19.47 31.04 -58.99
N GLY A 2 19.56 30.29 -57.90
CA GLY A 2 18.91 28.99 -57.74
C GLY A 2 19.08 28.53 -56.31
N LYS A 3 18.16 28.94 -55.43
CA LYS A 3 18.17 28.64 -53.99
C LYS A 3 17.73 27.20 -53.78
N TRP A 4 18.56 26.39 -53.15
CA TRP A 4 18.17 25.11 -52.54
C TRP A 4 17.52 25.40 -51.18
N LEU A 5 16.33 24.82 -50.96
CA LEU A 5 15.58 24.90 -49.71
C LEU A 5 15.61 23.49 -49.07
N PRO A 6 16.08 23.32 -47.82
CA PRO A 6 15.97 22.03 -47.15
C PRO A 6 14.59 21.89 -46.49
N LEU A 7 13.93 20.77 -46.77
CA LEU A 7 12.67 20.37 -46.14
C LEU A 7 12.97 19.84 -44.73
N LEU A 8 12.54 20.58 -43.71
CA LEU A 8 12.62 20.18 -42.30
C LEU A 8 11.43 19.25 -42.00
N LEU A 9 11.70 17.99 -41.63
CA LEU A 9 10.68 17.04 -41.17
C LEU A 9 10.37 17.34 -39.68
N LEU A 10 9.25 17.99 -39.40
CA LEU A 10 8.69 18.06 -38.04
C LEU A 10 8.00 16.71 -37.73
N LEU A 11 8.65 15.87 -36.93
CA LEU A 11 7.98 14.76 -36.24
C LEU A 11 7.14 15.35 -35.10
N GLY A 12 5.84 15.47 -35.33
CA GLY A 12 4.86 15.82 -34.30
C GLY A 12 4.79 14.69 -33.26
N ILE A 13 5.14 15.02 -32.02
CA ILE A 13 4.88 14.18 -30.86
C ILE A 13 3.39 14.31 -30.55
N THR A 14 2.57 13.38 -31.01
CA THR A 14 1.18 13.28 -30.55
C THR A 14 1.20 12.81 -29.11
N GLN A 15 1.00 13.72 -28.16
CA GLN A 15 0.61 13.34 -26.81
C GLN A 15 -0.80 12.77 -26.88
N ALA A 16 -0.94 11.46 -26.69
CA ALA A 16 -2.23 10.84 -26.52
C ALA A 16 -2.81 11.31 -25.19
N HIS A 17 -3.73 12.27 -25.25
CA HIS A 17 -4.65 12.53 -24.15
C HIS A 17 -5.68 11.41 -24.19
N GLY A 18 -5.52 10.41 -23.32
CA GLY A 18 -6.63 9.51 -23.02
C GLY A 18 -7.71 10.33 -22.32
N GLU A 19 -8.79 10.61 -23.03
CA GLU A 19 -9.99 11.17 -22.44
C GLU A 19 -10.85 10.01 -21.93
N MET A 20 -11.42 10.12 -20.74
CA MET A 20 -12.37 9.13 -20.25
C MET A 20 -13.63 9.22 -21.10
N VAL A 21 -13.87 8.21 -21.93
CA VAL A 21 -15.11 8.09 -22.70
C VAL A 21 -16.09 7.26 -21.88
N ALA A 22 -17.28 7.81 -21.64
CA ALA A 22 -18.37 7.04 -21.04
C ALA A 22 -18.79 5.93 -22.01
N LEU A 23 -18.80 4.69 -21.54
CA LEU A 23 -19.29 3.54 -22.31
C LEU A 23 -20.77 3.33 -22.00
N GLU A 24 -21.57 3.11 -23.04
CA GLU A 24 -22.97 2.71 -22.91
C GLU A 24 -23.08 1.20 -22.56
N ASP A 25 -24.21 0.76 -21.98
CA ASP A 25 -24.41 -0.64 -21.55
C ASP A 25 -24.19 -1.66 -22.69
N ASP A 26 -24.54 -1.29 -23.93
CA ASP A 26 -24.32 -2.12 -25.11
C ASP A 26 -22.82 -2.29 -25.43
N GLU A 27 -22.01 -1.26 -25.18
CA GLU A 27 -20.56 -1.30 -25.36
C GLU A 27 -19.88 -2.09 -24.24
N LEU A 28 -20.36 -1.97 -23.00
CA LEU A 28 -19.93 -2.81 -21.88
C LEU A 28 -20.24 -4.28 -22.13
N SER A 29 -21.37 -4.61 -22.78
CA SER A 29 -21.75 -5.99 -23.10
C SER A 29 -20.82 -6.67 -24.11
N ALA A 30 -20.12 -5.87 -24.93
CA ALA A 30 -19.19 -6.34 -25.95
C ALA A 30 -17.77 -6.62 -25.40
N VAL A 31 -17.46 -6.18 -24.18
CA VAL A 31 -16.17 -6.45 -23.50
C VAL A 31 -16.19 -7.87 -22.96
N GLN A 32 -15.78 -8.84 -23.78
CA GLN A 32 -15.67 -10.26 -23.38
C GLN A 32 -14.22 -10.63 -23.06
N GLY A 33 -13.98 -11.11 -21.83
CA GLY A 33 -12.73 -11.76 -21.42
C GLY A 33 -11.56 -10.83 -21.04
N ALA A 34 -11.67 -9.51 -21.25
CA ALA A 34 -10.74 -8.54 -20.69
C ALA A 34 -11.25 -8.09 -19.31
N GLY A 35 -10.37 -8.05 -18.30
CA GLY A 35 -10.71 -7.47 -17.01
C GLY A 35 -11.15 -5.99 -17.13
N ILE A 36 -11.67 -5.44 -16.04
CA ILE A 36 -12.05 -4.04 -15.94
C ILE A 36 -10.85 -3.23 -15.45
N GLY A 37 -10.45 -2.23 -16.22
CA GLY A 37 -9.52 -1.19 -15.78
C GLY A 37 -10.28 0.03 -15.28
N PHE A 38 -9.89 0.61 -14.14
CA PHE A 38 -10.53 1.82 -13.61
C PHE A 38 -9.51 2.81 -13.02
N VAL A 39 -9.86 4.08 -13.09
CA VAL A 39 -9.13 5.21 -12.51
C VAL A 39 -10.08 5.92 -11.56
N LEU A 40 -9.56 6.35 -10.42
CA LEU A 40 -10.31 7.13 -9.45
C LEU A 40 -10.04 8.59 -9.72
N ASP A 41 -10.92 9.24 -10.49
CA ASP A 41 -10.75 10.64 -10.90
C ASP A 41 -11.37 11.63 -9.91
N GLY A 42 -10.61 12.66 -9.55
CA GLY A 42 -11.09 13.73 -8.67
C GLY A 42 -11.60 13.26 -7.30
N VAL A 43 -11.01 12.19 -6.74
CA VAL A 43 -11.43 11.69 -5.43
C VAL A 43 -11.00 12.66 -4.34
N LEU A 44 -11.93 12.96 -3.45
CA LEU A 44 -11.70 13.74 -2.25
C LEU A 44 -12.56 13.15 -1.15
N PHE A 45 -11.95 12.95 0.03
CA PHE A 45 -12.67 12.60 1.24
C PHE A 45 -12.39 13.65 2.30
N ASP A 46 -13.45 14.30 2.77
CA ASP A 46 -13.39 15.27 3.87
C ASP A 46 -14.43 14.88 4.92
N ALA A 47 -13.97 14.22 5.98
CA ALA A 47 -14.77 13.94 7.16
C ALA A 47 -14.32 14.78 8.37
N ASN A 48 -13.74 15.96 8.15
CA ASN A 48 -13.30 16.84 9.24
C ASN A 48 -14.46 17.29 10.13
N GLN A 49 -15.68 17.37 9.61
CA GLN A 49 -16.88 17.70 10.38
C GLN A 49 -17.65 16.48 10.91
N ALA A 50 -17.25 15.26 10.52
CA ALA A 50 -17.89 14.05 10.98
C ALA A 50 -17.14 13.46 12.19
N THR A 51 -17.88 12.76 13.05
CA THR A 51 -17.29 11.93 14.11
C THR A 51 -17.95 10.57 14.05
N ILE A 52 -17.14 9.53 13.88
CA ILE A 52 -17.60 8.14 13.99
C ILE A 52 -17.29 7.71 15.42
N THR A 53 -18.31 7.27 16.17
CA THR A 53 -18.12 6.75 17.53
C THR A 53 -18.18 5.23 17.52
N ILE A 54 -17.10 4.62 17.99
CA ILE A 54 -17.03 3.18 18.27
C ILE A 54 -17.25 3.03 19.78
N ASN A 55 -18.28 2.27 20.15
CA ASN A 55 -18.63 1.96 21.53
C ASN A 55 -18.45 0.46 21.81
N ASP A 56 -18.70 0.07 23.05
CA ASP A 56 -18.67 -1.32 23.53
C ASP A 56 -17.28 -1.96 23.54
N ILE A 57 -16.24 -1.13 23.60
CA ILE A 57 -14.87 -1.57 23.87
C ILE A 57 -14.61 -1.38 25.35
N ASN A 58 -14.54 -2.47 26.11
CA ASN A 58 -14.35 -2.41 27.56
C ASN A 58 -12.87 -2.48 27.95
N ASN A 59 -12.47 -1.71 28.96
CA ASN A 59 -11.16 -1.85 29.60
C ASN A 59 -11.11 -3.10 30.52
N ALA A 60 -9.95 -3.36 31.12
CA ALA A 60 -9.75 -4.50 32.02
C ALA A 60 -10.69 -4.52 33.26
N ASN A 61 -11.31 -3.38 33.58
CA ASN A 61 -12.26 -3.24 34.68
C ASN A 61 -13.73 -3.33 34.19
N GLY A 62 -13.96 -3.68 32.92
CA GLY A 62 -15.31 -3.78 32.33
C GLY A 62 -15.95 -2.42 31.99
N GLN A 63 -15.19 -1.33 31.99
CA GLN A 63 -15.72 0.01 31.69
C GLN A 63 -15.60 0.30 30.20
N ASN A 64 -16.68 0.77 29.57
CA ASN A 64 -16.66 1.16 28.16
C ASN A 64 -15.67 2.32 27.94
N VAL A 65 -14.88 2.21 26.87
CA VAL A 65 -13.92 3.19 26.37
C VAL A 65 -14.39 3.62 24.98
N PRO A 66 -15.27 4.64 24.90
CA PRO A 66 -15.67 5.21 23.61
C PRO A 66 -14.45 5.69 22.82
N ILE A 67 -14.39 5.32 21.54
CA ILE A 67 -13.39 5.81 20.59
C ILE A 67 -14.10 6.72 19.59
N SER A 68 -13.66 7.97 19.50
CA SER A 68 -14.11 8.88 18.45
C SER A 68 -13.08 8.93 17.33
N VAL A 69 -13.49 8.58 16.11
CA VAL A 69 -12.71 8.75 14.90
C VAL A 69 -13.07 10.09 14.27
N LYS A 70 -12.07 10.93 14.02
CA LYS A 70 -12.19 12.32 13.55
C LYS A 70 -11.08 12.64 12.56
N GLU A 71 -11.17 13.82 11.94
CA GLU A 71 -10.12 14.37 11.06
C GLU A 71 -9.71 13.37 9.97
N PHE A 72 -10.65 12.54 9.51
CA PHE A 72 -10.38 11.59 8.47
C PHE A 72 -10.48 12.31 7.13
N TYR A 73 -9.36 12.38 6.41
CA TYR A 73 -9.31 13.00 5.11
C TYR A 73 -8.46 12.20 4.13
N LEU A 74 -8.77 12.37 2.84
CA LEU A 74 -7.97 11.91 1.71
C LEU A 74 -8.00 13.00 0.65
N GLY A 75 -6.83 13.45 0.20
CA GLY A 75 -6.72 14.49 -0.82
C GLY A 75 -5.38 14.47 -1.54
N ALA A 76 -5.19 15.44 -2.43
CA ALA A 76 -3.94 15.62 -3.14
C ALA A 76 -2.79 16.02 -2.22
N THR A 77 -1.57 15.84 -2.72
CA THR A 77 -0.35 16.31 -2.07
C THR A 77 -0.44 17.79 -1.72
N GLY A 78 -0.03 18.15 -0.50
CA GLY A 78 -0.12 19.51 0.03
C GLY A 78 -1.39 19.74 0.85
N SER A 79 -2.06 18.66 1.31
CA SER A 79 -3.30 18.75 2.07
C SER A 79 -3.13 19.41 3.44
N ASN A 80 -1.89 19.53 3.94
CA ASN A 80 -1.54 20.15 5.21
C ASN A 80 -2.38 19.62 6.38
N LYS A 81 -2.37 18.29 6.59
CA LYS A 81 -3.16 17.62 7.64
C LYS A 81 -4.66 17.90 7.55
N GLY A 82 -5.18 17.91 6.33
CA GLY A 82 -6.59 18.16 6.04
C GLY A 82 -7.02 19.63 6.09
N ALA A 83 -6.09 20.57 6.30
CA ALA A 83 -6.42 22.01 6.30
C ALA A 83 -6.68 22.58 4.90
N VAL A 84 -6.11 21.99 3.85
CA VAL A 84 -6.27 22.43 2.45
C VAL A 84 -6.55 21.24 1.56
N LEU A 85 -7.81 20.83 1.47
CA LEU A 85 -8.20 19.63 0.73
C LEU A 85 -8.46 19.94 -0.75
N ASN A 86 -7.68 19.31 -1.62
CA ASN A 86 -7.89 19.32 -3.06
C ASN A 86 -8.15 17.88 -3.55
N PRO A 87 -9.02 17.68 -4.56
CA PRO A 87 -9.22 16.36 -5.17
C PRO A 87 -7.95 15.80 -5.80
N VAL A 88 -7.83 14.47 -5.82
CA VAL A 88 -6.71 13.75 -6.41
C VAL A 88 -7.20 12.67 -7.35
N THR A 89 -6.50 12.51 -8.47
CA THR A 89 -6.75 11.43 -9.42
C THR A 89 -5.74 10.31 -9.16
N ILE A 90 -6.23 9.13 -8.76
CA ILE A 90 -5.41 7.97 -8.41
C ILE A 90 -5.53 6.92 -9.51
N GLY A 91 -4.38 6.44 -9.99
CA GLY A 91 -4.28 5.66 -11.22
C GLY A 91 -4.27 6.55 -12.46
N ARG A 92 -3.97 5.95 -13.61
CA ARG A 92 -3.92 6.64 -14.90
C ARG A 92 -4.49 5.73 -15.98
N LEU A 93 -5.02 6.27 -17.07
CA LEU A 93 -5.61 5.42 -18.12
C LEU A 93 -4.61 4.46 -18.76
N ASP A 94 -3.33 4.84 -18.82
CA ASP A 94 -2.25 3.97 -19.28
C ASP A 94 -1.70 3.03 -18.19
N HIS A 95 -2.02 3.28 -16.92
CA HIS A 95 -1.67 2.42 -15.77
C HIS A 95 -2.80 2.42 -14.73
N PRO A 96 -3.95 1.79 -15.02
CA PRO A 96 -5.13 1.86 -14.16
C PRO A 96 -5.04 0.83 -13.03
N PHE A 97 -5.99 0.91 -12.09
CA PHE A 97 -6.33 -0.26 -11.30
C PHE A 97 -6.98 -1.30 -12.22
N THR A 98 -6.74 -2.59 -11.99
CA THR A 98 -7.37 -3.64 -12.80
C THR A 98 -8.01 -4.71 -11.94
N LEU A 99 -9.22 -5.11 -12.30
CA LEU A 99 -9.90 -6.28 -11.78
C LEU A 99 -10.12 -7.25 -12.93
N GLY A 100 -9.59 -8.46 -12.87
CA GLY A 100 -9.73 -9.38 -14.00
C GLY A 100 -9.42 -10.83 -13.68
N LEU A 101 -9.58 -11.66 -14.70
CA LEU A 101 -9.21 -13.08 -14.68
C LEU A 101 -7.99 -13.28 -15.58
N ALA A 102 -7.03 -14.08 -15.13
CA ALA A 102 -5.85 -14.46 -15.88
C ALA A 102 -5.47 -15.91 -15.60
N LYS A 103 -4.68 -16.50 -16.51
CA LYS A 103 -4.09 -17.81 -16.26
C LYS A 103 -2.86 -17.67 -15.36
N GLY A 104 -2.71 -18.59 -14.40
CA GLY A 104 -1.60 -18.55 -13.46
C GLY A 104 -0.21 -18.63 -14.11
N GLU A 105 -0.07 -19.25 -15.28
CA GLU A 105 1.18 -19.28 -16.05
C GLU A 105 1.57 -17.92 -16.67
N ASP A 106 0.62 -17.00 -16.86
CA ASP A 106 0.86 -15.68 -17.44
C ASP A 106 1.20 -14.62 -16.39
N LEU A 107 0.86 -14.88 -15.12
CA LEU A 107 1.01 -13.92 -14.04
C LEU A 107 2.44 -13.89 -13.49
N ARG A 108 3.02 -12.70 -13.47
CA ARG A 108 4.37 -12.45 -12.97
C ARG A 108 4.37 -11.38 -11.88
N SER A 109 5.36 -11.46 -11.02
CA SER A 109 5.64 -10.51 -9.94
C SER A 109 7.02 -9.92 -10.16
N LEU A 110 7.14 -8.60 -10.02
CA LEU A 110 8.41 -7.90 -10.11
C LEU A 110 9.18 -8.10 -8.80
N ARG A 111 10.36 -8.70 -8.88
CA ARG A 111 11.29 -8.80 -7.75
C ARG A 111 12.04 -7.49 -7.53
N ASP A 112 12.66 -7.38 -6.37
CA ASP A 112 13.41 -6.19 -5.98
C ASP A 112 14.68 -5.98 -6.81
N ASP A 113 15.20 -7.04 -7.44
CA ASP A 113 16.30 -6.99 -8.42
C ASP A 113 15.84 -6.62 -9.84
N GLY A 114 14.55 -6.35 -10.03
CA GLY A 114 13.96 -5.97 -11.32
C GLY A 114 13.59 -7.16 -12.22
N ALA A 115 13.77 -8.40 -11.77
CA ALA A 115 13.37 -9.57 -12.54
C ALA A 115 11.86 -9.86 -12.40
N TRP A 116 11.20 -10.18 -13.52
CA TRP A 116 9.83 -10.70 -13.51
C TRP A 116 9.84 -12.21 -13.29
N VAL A 117 9.15 -12.67 -12.26
CA VAL A 117 9.05 -14.09 -11.94
C VAL A 117 7.61 -14.53 -11.77
N GLN A 118 7.27 -15.68 -12.35
CA GLN A 118 5.96 -16.29 -12.17
C GLN A 118 5.85 -16.86 -10.76
N THR A 119 4.89 -16.37 -9.98
CA THR A 119 4.68 -16.73 -8.57
C THR A 119 3.48 -17.65 -8.36
N THR A 120 2.52 -17.64 -9.28
CA THR A 120 1.31 -18.46 -9.28
C THR A 120 1.53 -19.85 -9.90
N PRO A 121 0.70 -20.86 -9.54
CA PRO A 121 0.70 -22.17 -10.20
C PRO A 121 0.34 -22.11 -11.69
N ASN A 122 0.64 -23.17 -12.44
CA ASN A 122 0.15 -23.33 -13.81
C ASN A 122 -1.28 -23.92 -13.79
N ASN A 123 -2.02 -23.73 -14.88
CA ASN A 123 -3.35 -24.33 -15.09
C ASN A 123 -4.40 -23.93 -14.04
N VAL A 124 -4.24 -22.76 -13.43
CA VAL A 124 -5.24 -22.17 -12.52
C VAL A 124 -5.80 -20.89 -13.15
N SER A 125 -7.10 -20.66 -12.95
CA SER A 125 -7.72 -19.36 -13.23
C SER A 125 -7.62 -18.48 -11.98
N VAL A 126 -7.01 -17.30 -12.13
CA VAL A 126 -6.72 -16.39 -11.05
C VAL A 126 -7.54 -15.12 -11.19
N LEU A 127 -8.34 -14.81 -10.18
CA LEU A 127 -8.95 -13.50 -9.98
C LEU A 127 -7.90 -12.56 -9.42
N GLN A 128 -7.66 -11.42 -10.08
CA GLN A 128 -6.67 -10.45 -9.67
C GLN A 128 -7.27 -9.06 -9.50
N LEU A 129 -6.90 -8.41 -8.40
CA LEU A 129 -7.00 -6.97 -8.22
C LEU A 129 -5.57 -6.42 -8.24
N ASN A 130 -5.22 -5.63 -9.25
CA ASN A 130 -3.91 -4.97 -9.32
C ASN A 130 -4.07 -3.45 -9.15
N PHE A 131 -3.11 -2.88 -8.44
CA PHE A 131 -2.89 -1.44 -8.38
C PHE A 131 -2.09 -1.00 -9.63
N PRO A 132 -2.01 0.31 -9.92
CA PRO A 132 -1.13 0.84 -10.96
C PRO A 132 0.25 0.19 -10.88
N GLU A 133 0.78 -0.22 -12.02
CA GLU A 133 1.97 -1.06 -12.04
C GLU A 133 3.24 -0.30 -11.64
N ARG A 134 4.28 -1.05 -11.25
CA ARG A 134 5.64 -0.54 -11.23
C ARG A 134 6.28 -0.79 -12.59
N LEU A 135 6.85 0.26 -13.18
CA LEU A 135 7.47 0.24 -14.50
C LEU A 135 8.88 -0.35 -14.45
N ILE A 136 9.48 -0.56 -15.63
CA ILE A 136 10.90 -0.90 -15.75
C ILE A 136 11.55 0.11 -16.70
N GLY A 137 12.78 0.52 -16.37
CA GLY A 137 13.55 1.45 -17.20
C GLY A 137 13.15 2.91 -17.01
N VAL A 138 13.30 3.72 -18.07
CA VAL A 138 13.25 5.20 -18.02
C VAL A 138 11.84 5.79 -17.96
N GLY A 139 10.78 4.98 -18.04
CA GLY A 139 9.39 5.45 -17.99
C GLY A 139 8.85 5.68 -16.58
N GLY A 140 9.53 5.15 -15.56
CA GLY A 140 9.13 5.23 -14.16
C GLY A 140 9.47 6.54 -13.48
N GLN A 141 8.65 6.93 -12.51
CA GLN A 141 8.92 8.02 -11.57
C GLN A 141 9.47 7.49 -10.26
N ALA A 142 10.19 8.35 -9.51
CA ALA A 142 10.60 8.06 -8.15
C ALA A 142 9.38 7.64 -7.31
N CYS A 143 9.37 6.45 -6.70
CA CYS A 143 8.25 6.05 -5.84
C CYS A 143 8.14 6.97 -4.62
N ILE A 144 9.27 7.51 -4.16
CA ILE A 144 9.36 8.61 -3.20
C ILE A 144 10.28 9.68 -3.78
N ALA A 145 9.76 10.90 -3.98
CA ALA A 145 10.53 12.00 -4.59
C ALA A 145 11.85 12.24 -3.83
N GLY A 146 12.99 12.28 -4.52
CA GLY A 146 14.30 12.54 -3.91
C GLY A 146 14.84 11.42 -2.98
N PHE A 147 14.23 10.23 -2.97
CA PHE A 147 14.73 9.09 -2.20
C PHE A 147 14.99 7.86 -3.08
N ALA A 148 16.22 7.76 -3.59
CA ALA A 148 16.61 6.74 -4.56
C ALA A 148 16.42 5.30 -4.08
N ALA A 149 16.52 5.04 -2.76
CA ALA A 149 16.39 3.71 -2.19
C ALA A 149 14.97 3.11 -2.32
N ALA A 150 13.94 3.94 -2.58
CA ALA A 150 12.59 3.47 -2.90
C ALA A 150 12.42 3.07 -4.37
N GLY A 151 13.42 3.32 -5.22
CA GLY A 151 13.38 3.05 -6.65
C GLY A 151 12.66 4.14 -7.46
N SER A 152 12.94 4.14 -8.76
CA SER A 152 12.39 5.09 -9.75
C SER A 152 11.50 4.40 -10.76
N ASN A 153 10.52 3.67 -10.26
CA ASN A 153 9.70 2.82 -11.09
C ASN A 153 8.21 2.81 -10.77
N CYS A 154 7.71 3.85 -10.13
CA CYS A 154 6.26 4.02 -9.97
C CYS A 154 5.66 4.61 -11.26
N SER A 155 4.48 4.15 -11.65
CA SER A 155 3.68 4.73 -12.75
C SER A 155 2.90 5.96 -12.29
N THR A 156 2.63 6.06 -10.98
CA THR A 156 2.06 7.22 -10.31
C THR A 156 3.01 8.41 -10.38
N ARG A 157 2.48 9.53 -10.87
CA ARG A 157 3.17 10.82 -10.99
C ARG A 157 2.95 11.68 -9.75
N ALA A 158 3.59 12.85 -9.69
CA ALA A 158 3.48 13.75 -8.53
C ALA A 158 2.01 14.16 -8.24
N GLU A 159 1.23 14.41 -9.29
CA GLU A 159 -0.17 14.79 -9.23
C GLU A 159 -1.11 13.67 -8.72
N GLY A 160 -0.69 12.40 -8.77
CA GLY A 160 -1.50 11.26 -8.34
C GLY A 160 -1.17 10.75 -6.92
N ARG A 161 -0.32 11.46 -6.19
CA ARG A 161 0.08 11.09 -4.83
C ARG A 161 -0.90 11.62 -3.81
N VAL A 162 -1.17 10.79 -2.81
CA VAL A 162 -2.25 11.02 -1.85
C VAL A 162 -1.70 11.48 -0.51
N ASP A 163 -2.29 12.52 0.06
CA ASP A 163 -2.18 12.82 1.48
C ASP A 163 -3.42 12.27 2.19
N MET A 164 -3.22 11.62 3.34
CA MET A 164 -4.29 11.04 4.14
C MET A 164 -3.99 11.24 5.61
N GLY A 165 -5.01 11.49 6.41
CA GLY A 165 -4.88 11.56 7.86
C GLY A 165 -6.10 11.00 8.56
N ILE A 166 -5.92 10.54 9.78
CA ILE A 166 -6.99 10.01 10.63
C ILE A 166 -6.61 10.15 12.10
N ARG A 167 -7.56 10.62 12.90
CA ARG A 167 -7.40 10.80 14.34
C ARG A 167 -8.38 9.94 15.12
N PHE A 168 -7.86 9.35 16.19
CA PHE A 168 -8.60 8.59 17.18
C PHE A 168 -8.49 9.27 18.54
N ASP A 169 -9.63 9.54 19.18
CA ASP A 169 -9.72 10.02 20.55
C ASP A 169 -10.32 8.90 21.43
N PHE A 170 -9.52 8.38 22.37
CA PHE A 170 -9.89 7.31 23.30
C PHE A 170 -10.31 7.89 24.65
N GLN A 171 -11.55 7.71 25.07
CA GLN A 171 -12.04 8.14 26.38
C GLN A 171 -11.69 7.11 27.46
N VAL A 172 -10.42 7.07 27.85
CA VAL A 172 -9.85 6.02 28.73
C VAL A 172 -10.24 6.16 30.21
N ALA A 173 -10.59 7.37 30.66
CA ALA A 173 -11.10 7.62 32.02
C ALA A 173 -11.84 8.96 32.06
N ALA A 174 -12.61 9.21 33.13
CA ALA A 174 -13.27 10.50 33.34
C ALA A 174 -12.26 11.66 33.27
N GLY A 175 -12.44 12.56 32.30
CA GLY A 175 -11.56 13.71 32.08
C GLY A 175 -10.22 13.41 31.39
N ARG A 176 -9.96 12.17 30.96
CA ARG A 176 -8.76 11.81 30.19
C ARG A 176 -9.14 11.25 28.83
N THR A 177 -8.67 11.93 27.78
CA THR A 177 -8.75 11.45 26.40
C THR A 177 -7.34 11.24 25.88
N ASP A 178 -7.02 10.04 25.43
CA ASP A 178 -5.77 9.78 24.72
C ASP A 178 -6.01 9.93 23.22
N ILE A 179 -5.08 10.56 22.51
CA ILE A 179 -5.14 10.81 21.07
C ILE A 179 -4.12 9.89 20.39
N LEU A 180 -4.53 9.29 19.28
CA LEU A 180 -3.64 8.75 18.27
C LEU A 180 -3.97 9.43 16.94
N ASN A 181 -3.01 10.13 16.36
CA ASN A 181 -3.17 10.73 15.03
C ASN A 181 -2.14 10.12 14.08
N ILE A 182 -2.60 9.79 12.89
CA ILE A 182 -1.80 9.19 11.83
C ILE A 182 -1.93 10.10 10.62
N ASP A 183 -0.82 10.69 10.17
CA ASP A 183 -0.75 11.48 8.95
C ASP A 183 0.23 10.84 7.96
N ILE A 184 -0.19 10.69 6.71
CA ILE A 184 0.62 10.18 5.61
C ILE A 184 0.64 11.24 4.52
N ALA A 185 1.84 11.57 4.03
CA ALA A 185 2.02 12.50 2.93
C ALA A 185 2.71 11.84 1.73
N GLU A 186 2.22 12.18 0.54
CA GLU A 186 2.64 11.64 -0.75
C GLU A 186 2.67 10.11 -0.81
N LEU A 187 1.57 9.47 -0.43
CA LEU A 187 1.37 8.02 -0.50
C LEU A 187 1.27 7.55 -1.96
N VAL A 188 2.01 6.48 -2.27
CA VAL A 188 1.94 5.71 -3.51
C VAL A 188 1.91 4.22 -3.17
N MET A 189 1.11 3.44 -3.90
CA MET A 189 0.91 1.99 -3.65
C MET A 189 1.17 1.13 -4.89
N ASP A 190 1.88 1.66 -5.88
CA ASP A 190 2.11 1.00 -7.16
C ASP A 190 2.72 -0.41 -7.02
N GLY A 191 2.29 -1.33 -7.89
CA GLY A 191 2.72 -2.72 -7.94
C GLY A 191 2.14 -3.60 -6.83
N SER A 192 1.18 -3.09 -6.07
CA SER A 192 0.39 -3.90 -5.15
C SER A 192 -0.59 -4.78 -5.92
N TYR A 193 -0.90 -5.96 -5.39
CA TYR A 193 -1.92 -6.84 -5.94
C TYR A 193 -2.50 -7.77 -4.89
N LEU A 194 -3.71 -8.27 -5.17
CA LEU A 194 -4.30 -9.44 -4.56
C LEU A 194 -4.68 -10.42 -5.68
N ARG A 195 -4.24 -11.66 -5.56
CA ARG A 195 -4.53 -12.75 -6.51
C ARG A 195 -5.17 -13.90 -5.75
N LEU A 196 -6.29 -14.40 -6.27
CA LEU A 196 -7.10 -15.44 -5.65
C LEU A 196 -7.41 -16.54 -6.67
N TRP A 197 -7.34 -17.80 -6.26
CA TRP A 197 -7.70 -18.96 -7.10
C TRP A 197 -8.22 -20.11 -6.24
N GLY A 198 -8.93 -21.04 -6.87
CA GLY A 198 -9.33 -22.29 -6.23
C GLY A 198 -8.15 -23.27 -6.19
N ASP A 199 -7.91 -23.88 -5.03
CA ASP A 199 -6.94 -24.95 -4.86
C ASP A 199 -7.66 -26.28 -4.66
N ASP A 200 -7.79 -27.08 -5.73
CA ASP A 200 -8.52 -28.36 -5.73
C ASP A 200 -8.03 -29.35 -4.66
N PRO A 201 -6.71 -29.56 -4.46
CA PRO A 201 -6.22 -30.48 -3.41
C PRO A 201 -6.66 -30.08 -2.00
N ARG A 202 -6.91 -28.79 -1.77
CA ARG A 202 -7.35 -28.24 -0.49
C ARG A 202 -8.84 -27.97 -0.41
N ALA A 203 -9.56 -28.08 -1.52
CA ALA A 203 -10.97 -27.71 -1.67
C ALA A 203 -11.30 -26.32 -1.08
N GLN A 204 -10.42 -25.32 -1.30
CA GLN A 204 -10.59 -23.98 -0.74
C GLN A 204 -10.09 -22.87 -1.67
N LEU A 205 -10.51 -21.63 -1.40
CA LEU A 205 -9.95 -20.43 -2.02
C LEU A 205 -8.61 -20.11 -1.36
N VAL A 206 -7.58 -19.91 -2.18
CA VAL A 206 -6.27 -19.47 -1.71
C VAL A 206 -5.81 -18.25 -2.52
N GLY A 207 -4.69 -17.66 -2.14
CA GLY A 207 -4.17 -16.51 -2.86
C GLY A 207 -2.68 -16.24 -2.71
N GLU A 208 -2.29 -15.09 -3.25
CA GLU A 208 -1.05 -14.39 -2.90
C GLU A 208 -1.34 -12.90 -2.94
N ALA A 209 -0.65 -12.12 -2.11
CA ALA A 209 -0.82 -10.68 -2.09
C ALA A 209 0.54 -9.99 -1.99
N ARG A 210 0.64 -8.84 -2.66
CA ARG A 210 1.73 -7.90 -2.45
C ARG A 210 1.15 -6.54 -2.08
N VAL A 211 1.60 -5.99 -0.97
CA VAL A 211 1.23 -4.65 -0.54
C VAL A 211 2.47 -3.78 -0.56
N ASN A 212 2.47 -2.78 -1.43
CA ASN A 212 3.50 -1.76 -1.47
C ASN A 212 2.93 -0.47 -0.89
N ILE A 213 3.67 0.15 0.01
CA ILE A 213 3.37 1.44 0.62
C ILE A 213 4.62 2.27 0.49
N PHE A 214 4.55 3.38 -0.23
CA PHE A 214 5.63 4.36 -0.36
C PHE A 214 5.11 5.70 0.14
N ALA A 215 5.70 6.23 1.20
CA ALA A 215 5.28 7.49 1.80
C ALA A 215 6.48 8.43 1.96
N LYS A 216 6.35 9.65 1.46
CA LYS A 216 7.35 10.70 1.70
C LYS A 216 7.42 11.04 3.19
N SER A 217 6.28 10.99 3.87
CA SER A 217 6.17 11.16 5.31
C SER A 217 5.11 10.24 5.89
N LEU A 218 5.41 9.65 7.03
CA LEU A 218 4.43 9.03 7.93
C LEU A 218 4.66 9.60 9.33
N GLU A 219 3.62 10.16 9.92
CA GLU A 219 3.65 10.76 11.25
C GLU A 219 2.68 10.02 12.15
N LEU A 220 3.16 9.61 13.32
CA LEU A 220 2.37 8.95 14.34
C LEU A 220 2.47 9.78 15.61
N MET A 221 1.41 10.53 15.91
CA MET A 221 1.33 11.34 17.13
C MET A 221 0.51 10.61 18.17
N SER A 222 1.02 10.53 19.40
CA SER A 222 0.21 10.04 20.51
C SER A 222 0.42 10.87 21.77
N CYS A 223 -0.68 11.27 22.40
CA CYS A 223 -0.63 12.03 23.65
C CYS A 223 -1.96 11.99 24.42
N ALA A 224 -1.96 12.47 25.66
CA ALA A 224 -3.21 12.73 26.39
C ALA A 224 -3.70 14.16 26.14
N ALA A 225 -4.88 14.31 25.55
CA ALA A 225 -5.53 15.58 25.28
C ALA A 225 -5.72 16.39 26.57
N GLY A 226 -5.36 17.68 26.54
CA GLY A 226 -5.50 18.58 27.69
C GLY A 226 -4.53 18.32 28.85
N ALA A 227 -3.66 17.32 28.76
CA ALA A 227 -2.58 17.13 29.72
C ALA A 227 -1.47 18.17 29.50
N ALA A 228 -0.73 18.50 30.57
CA ALA A 228 0.52 19.23 30.45
C ALA A 228 1.43 18.49 29.46
N ASN A 229 2.00 19.22 28.49
CA ASN A 229 2.78 18.67 27.38
C ASN A 229 1.96 18.03 26.24
N CYS A 230 0.68 18.39 26.03
CA CYS A 230 -0.02 18.14 24.75
C CYS A 230 -1.06 19.21 24.36
N ALA A 231 -0.91 20.43 24.87
CA ALA A 231 -1.85 21.52 24.61
C ALA A 231 -1.48 22.32 23.35
N THR A 232 -0.19 22.42 23.04
CA THR A 232 0.34 23.22 21.94
C THR A 232 0.88 22.35 20.80
N THR A 233 1.00 22.93 19.61
CA THR A 233 1.61 22.27 18.44
C THR A 233 3.05 21.81 18.71
N ALA A 234 3.83 22.59 19.46
CA ALA A 234 5.21 22.22 19.80
C ALA A 234 5.27 21.00 20.73
N GLU A 235 4.36 20.92 21.69
CA GLU A 235 4.25 19.77 22.60
C GLU A 235 3.76 18.52 21.88
N GLN A 236 2.79 18.66 20.96
CA GLN A 236 2.36 17.56 20.09
C GLN A 236 3.51 17.07 19.20
N ALA A 237 4.24 18.00 18.58
CA ALA A 237 5.40 17.67 17.75
C ALA A 237 6.46 16.89 18.54
N ALA A 238 6.70 17.24 19.81
CA ALA A 238 7.59 16.51 20.71
C ALA A 238 7.15 15.05 21.00
N ARG A 239 5.89 14.70 20.73
CA ARG A 239 5.30 13.36 20.94
C ARG A 239 4.99 12.62 19.64
N THR A 240 5.45 13.14 18.51
CA THR A 240 5.25 12.53 17.22
C THR A 240 6.47 11.70 16.84
N ALA A 241 6.23 10.48 16.38
CA ALA A 241 7.20 9.72 15.61
C ALA A 241 7.10 10.13 14.14
N TYR A 242 8.20 10.62 13.60
CA TYR A 242 8.34 11.05 12.21
C TYR A 242 9.15 10.03 11.44
N LEU A 243 8.54 9.43 10.43
CA LEU A 243 9.17 8.55 9.46
C LEU A 243 9.29 9.33 8.15
N THR A 244 10.51 9.71 7.78
CA THR A 244 10.79 10.44 6.54
C THR A 244 11.31 9.48 5.48
N ASN A 245 10.70 9.52 4.30
CA ASN A 245 10.94 8.60 3.19
C ASN A 245 10.82 7.13 3.64
N ALA A 246 9.61 6.71 3.99
CA ALA A 246 9.34 5.37 4.47
C ALA A 246 8.64 4.54 3.41
N PHE A 247 9.05 3.29 3.24
CA PHE A 247 8.30 2.35 2.43
C PHE A 247 8.30 0.94 3.01
N ALA A 248 7.24 0.21 2.70
CA ALA A 248 7.10 -1.20 2.96
C ALA A 248 6.70 -1.92 1.66
N ASN A 249 7.38 -3.02 1.37
CA ASN A 249 6.92 -4.00 0.40
C ASN A 249 6.63 -5.26 1.21
N ILE A 250 5.38 -5.68 1.27
CA ILE A 250 4.95 -6.84 2.04
C ILE A 250 4.50 -7.89 1.06
N ALA A 251 5.23 -9.00 1.01
CA ALA A 251 4.91 -10.15 0.20
C ALA A 251 4.25 -11.21 1.08
N LEU A 252 3.00 -11.55 0.75
CA LEU A 252 2.20 -12.55 1.43
C LEU A 252 1.99 -13.72 0.48
N GLY A 253 2.83 -14.73 0.65
CA GLY A 253 2.79 -15.97 -0.10
C GLY A 253 3.62 -15.96 -1.38
N TYR A 254 3.76 -17.17 -1.91
CA TYR A 254 4.35 -17.50 -3.20
C TYR A 254 3.52 -18.67 -3.73
N GLY A 255 2.54 -18.38 -4.59
CA GLY A 255 1.45 -19.30 -4.92
C GLY A 255 1.85 -20.72 -5.32
N LYS A 256 3.03 -20.90 -5.91
CA LYS A 256 3.58 -22.21 -6.31
C LYS A 256 3.85 -23.18 -5.15
N SER A 257 4.27 -22.69 -4.00
CA SER A 257 4.65 -23.57 -2.87
C SER A 257 4.18 -23.09 -1.49
N GLN A 258 3.81 -21.82 -1.38
CA GLN A 258 3.29 -21.19 -0.17
C GLN A 258 2.11 -20.27 -0.51
N PRO A 259 0.94 -20.81 -0.87
CA PRO A 259 -0.24 -19.98 -1.06
C PRO A 259 -0.72 -19.39 0.29
N LEU A 260 -1.26 -18.18 0.24
CA LEU A 260 -1.99 -17.55 1.32
C LEU A 260 -3.35 -18.24 1.49
N LEU A 261 -3.59 -18.78 2.69
CA LEU A 261 -4.81 -19.52 3.00
C LEU A 261 -5.79 -18.61 3.73
N PHE A 262 -7.06 -18.70 3.35
CA PHE A 262 -8.18 -18.02 3.97
C PHE A 262 -9.13 -19.07 4.54
N ASP A 263 -9.28 -19.11 5.85
CA ASP A 263 -10.06 -20.13 6.54
C ASP A 263 -10.91 -19.52 7.66
N VAL A 264 -11.91 -20.26 8.12
CA VAL A 264 -12.74 -19.93 9.29
C VAL A 264 -12.71 -21.12 10.22
N ASN A 265 -12.20 -20.94 11.43
CA ASN A 265 -12.10 -22.05 12.38
C ASN A 265 -13.47 -22.44 12.96
N SER A 266 -13.51 -23.52 13.74
CA SER A 266 -14.74 -24.04 14.38
C SER A 266 -15.45 -23.03 15.30
N ASN A 267 -14.76 -21.97 15.71
CA ASN A 267 -15.30 -20.92 16.57
C ASN A 267 -15.80 -19.72 15.75
N GLY A 268 -15.83 -19.80 14.41
CA GLY A 268 -16.24 -18.70 13.55
C GLY A 268 -15.18 -17.61 13.34
N GLN A 269 -13.94 -17.85 13.78
CA GLN A 269 -12.86 -16.86 13.65
C GLN A 269 -12.17 -17.01 12.30
N PHE A 270 -11.98 -15.89 11.61
CA PHE A 270 -11.15 -15.80 10.41
C PHE A 270 -9.69 -16.15 10.73
N VAL A 271 -9.10 -16.98 9.89
CA VAL A 271 -7.71 -17.41 9.92
C VAL A 271 -7.05 -17.07 8.59
N LEU A 272 -5.92 -16.39 8.67
CA LEU A 272 -5.03 -16.13 7.56
C LEU A 272 -3.72 -16.87 7.81
N GLU A 273 -3.31 -17.73 6.89
CA GLU A 273 -2.14 -18.59 7.08
C GLU A 273 -1.21 -18.60 5.86
N LEU A 274 0.09 -18.47 6.11
CA LEU A 274 1.16 -18.83 5.19
C LEU A 274 1.76 -20.15 5.69
N PRO A 275 1.55 -21.28 4.98
CA PRO A 275 2.08 -22.56 5.40
C PRO A 275 3.60 -22.62 5.24
N ASN A 276 4.23 -23.70 5.69
CA ASN A 276 5.63 -23.93 5.37
C ASN A 276 5.82 -24.08 3.84
N PRO A 277 6.75 -23.35 3.19
CA PRO A 277 6.95 -23.40 1.74
C PRO A 277 7.37 -24.79 1.21
N VAL A 278 7.79 -25.71 2.08
CA VAL A 278 8.11 -27.09 1.69
C VAL A 278 7.06 -28.11 2.13
N ALA A 279 5.90 -27.67 2.64
CA ALA A 279 4.88 -28.55 3.23
C ALA A 279 4.32 -29.58 2.23
N ALA A 280 4.29 -29.26 0.94
CA ALA A 280 3.81 -30.17 -0.10
C ALA A 280 4.82 -31.28 -0.47
N GLY A 281 6.08 -31.18 -0.04
CA GLY A 281 7.12 -32.15 -0.38
C GLY A 281 7.08 -33.40 0.51
N THR A 282 6.87 -34.56 -0.10
CA THR A 282 6.82 -35.86 0.58
C THR A 282 8.22 -36.47 0.76
N THR A 283 9.14 -36.20 -0.18
CA THR A 283 10.52 -36.66 -0.12
C THR A 283 11.51 -35.54 0.23
N GLN A 284 12.72 -35.89 0.66
CA GLN A 284 13.77 -34.88 0.91
C GLN A 284 14.15 -34.12 -0.36
N ALA A 285 14.19 -34.81 -1.50
CA ALA A 285 14.52 -34.20 -2.79
C ALA A 285 13.46 -33.16 -3.19
N GLU A 286 12.18 -33.48 -3.03
CA GLU A 286 11.06 -32.55 -3.28
C GLU A 286 11.13 -31.33 -2.37
N ARG A 287 11.32 -31.53 -1.05
CA ARG A 287 11.44 -30.42 -0.10
C ARG A 287 12.64 -29.51 -0.45
N ASN A 288 13.77 -30.08 -0.86
CA ASN A 288 14.92 -29.30 -1.31
C ASN A 288 14.62 -28.50 -2.58
N ALA A 289 13.89 -29.08 -3.54
CA ALA A 289 13.50 -28.39 -4.77
C ALA A 289 12.52 -27.23 -4.49
N LEU A 290 11.51 -27.45 -3.65
CA LEU A 290 10.56 -26.42 -3.22
C LEU A 290 11.26 -25.28 -2.47
N ALA A 291 12.20 -25.61 -1.56
CA ALA A 291 12.99 -24.62 -0.86
C ALA A 291 13.86 -23.81 -1.83
N ALA A 292 14.55 -24.48 -2.75
CA ALA A 292 15.40 -23.82 -3.73
C ALA A 292 14.59 -22.84 -4.61
N ASP A 293 13.42 -23.25 -5.09
CA ASP A 293 12.53 -22.39 -5.85
C ASP A 293 12.03 -21.21 -5.01
N PHE A 294 11.50 -21.45 -3.81
CA PHE A 294 11.00 -20.39 -2.93
C PHE A 294 12.08 -19.37 -2.56
N TYR A 295 13.26 -19.81 -2.11
CA TYR A 295 14.33 -18.90 -1.75
C TYR A 295 14.99 -18.25 -2.96
N ALA A 296 14.91 -18.83 -4.14
CA ALA A 296 15.34 -18.15 -5.35
C ALA A 296 14.33 -17.07 -5.77
N ASN A 297 13.02 -17.36 -5.75
CA ASN A 297 12.02 -16.69 -6.58
C ASN A 297 10.92 -15.92 -5.81
N ALA A 298 10.67 -16.24 -4.55
CA ALA A 298 9.63 -15.58 -3.79
C ALA A 298 9.96 -14.08 -3.60
N PRO A 299 9.00 -13.17 -3.87
CA PRO A 299 9.14 -11.76 -3.52
C PRO A 299 9.47 -11.59 -2.04
N ARG A 300 10.31 -10.61 -1.72
CA ARG A 300 10.77 -10.36 -0.36
C ARG A 300 9.96 -9.25 0.30
N THR A 301 9.88 -9.34 1.62
CA THR A 301 9.34 -8.28 2.45
C THR A 301 10.45 -7.34 2.89
N ASN A 302 10.25 -6.03 2.68
CA ASN A 302 11.17 -4.97 3.08
C ASN A 302 10.40 -3.89 3.84
N LEU A 303 11.01 -3.35 4.89
CA LEU A 303 10.59 -2.15 5.59
C LEU A 303 11.80 -1.21 5.66
N VAL A 304 11.67 -0.01 5.12
CA VAL A 304 12.77 0.95 5.03
C VAL A 304 12.26 2.30 5.47
N ILE A 305 13.00 2.94 6.35
CA ILE A 305 12.74 4.28 6.85
C ILE A 305 14.02 5.07 6.62
N GLY A 306 13.98 6.04 5.70
CA GLY A 306 15.14 6.88 5.39
C GLY A 306 15.61 7.69 6.60
N ASN A 307 14.68 8.17 7.43
CA ASN A 307 14.98 8.74 8.73
C ASN A 307 13.83 8.53 9.73
N LEU A 308 14.16 8.01 10.91
CA LEU A 308 13.25 7.89 12.06
C LEU A 308 13.62 8.92 13.12
N ASN A 309 12.68 9.80 13.47
CA ASN A 309 12.88 10.81 14.51
C ASN A 309 11.70 10.81 15.49
N PHE A 310 11.98 10.88 16.79
CA PHE A 310 10.94 11.06 17.81
C PHE A 310 11.03 12.46 18.38
N GLY A 311 9.93 13.19 18.33
CA GLY A 311 9.88 14.57 18.75
C GLY A 311 10.53 15.54 17.75
N GLY A 312 10.73 16.79 18.19
CA GLY A 312 11.32 17.84 17.36
C GLY A 312 10.31 18.60 16.51
N THR A 313 10.79 19.62 15.80
CA THR A 313 9.97 20.46 14.93
C THR A 313 10.24 20.10 13.49
N ARG A 314 9.19 19.79 12.74
CA ARG A 314 9.31 19.46 11.33
C ARG A 314 9.13 20.70 10.44
N PRO A 315 10.10 21.04 9.57
CA PRO A 315 9.98 22.20 8.68
C PRO A 315 8.96 22.02 7.53
N GLY A 316 8.65 20.78 7.16
CA GLY A 316 7.68 20.45 6.11
C GLY A 316 7.69 18.97 5.75
N TYR A 317 6.74 18.53 4.92
CA TYR A 317 6.69 17.16 4.44
C TYR A 317 7.97 16.76 3.70
N GLY A 318 8.38 15.52 3.90
CA GLY A 318 9.63 14.99 3.39
C GLY A 318 10.91 15.49 4.04
N GLN A 319 10.84 16.43 4.99
CA GLN A 319 12.00 16.96 5.69
C GLN A 319 12.21 16.26 7.03
N VAL A 320 13.48 16.03 7.36
CA VAL A 320 13.88 15.49 8.67
C VAL A 320 13.60 16.55 9.74
N PRO A 321 12.96 16.20 10.87
CA PRO A 321 12.75 17.14 11.96
C PRO A 321 14.05 17.72 12.52
N THR A 322 13.97 18.94 13.05
CA THR A 322 15.06 19.56 13.82
C THR A 322 14.76 19.40 15.32
N GLY A 323 15.74 18.90 16.08
CA GLY A 323 15.55 18.55 17.50
C GLY A 323 14.87 17.20 17.68
N GLY A 324 14.48 16.89 18.92
CA GLY A 324 14.04 15.55 19.29
C GLY A 324 15.20 14.54 19.29
N TYR A 325 14.88 13.26 19.18
CA TYR A 325 15.84 12.17 19.08
C TYR A 325 15.81 11.54 17.70
N ASN A 326 16.93 11.63 16.99
CA ASN A 326 17.09 11.12 15.63
C ASN A 326 17.76 9.74 15.65
N PHE A 327 17.05 8.70 15.21
CA PHE A 327 17.57 7.33 15.09
C PHE A 327 18.23 7.07 13.73
N GLY A 328 18.20 8.02 12.81
CA GLY A 328 18.78 7.87 11.47
C GLY A 328 17.96 6.93 10.58
N GLN A 329 18.62 6.35 9.58
CA GLN A 329 18.00 5.35 8.71
C GLN A 329 17.79 4.04 9.49
N SER A 330 16.63 3.42 9.29
CA SER A 330 16.31 2.10 9.85
C SER A 330 15.72 1.23 8.76
N GLU A 331 16.19 0.00 8.62
CA GLU A 331 15.68 -0.91 7.61
C GLU A 331 15.73 -2.38 8.01
N ILE A 332 14.77 -3.13 7.48
CA ILE A 332 14.74 -4.57 7.47
C ILE A 332 14.48 -5.00 6.03
N ARG A 333 15.37 -5.78 5.44
CA ARG A 333 15.30 -6.17 4.02
C ARG A 333 15.41 -7.67 3.83
N GLY A 334 14.82 -8.15 2.74
CA GLY A 334 14.98 -9.53 2.30
C GLY A 334 14.22 -10.55 3.16
N LEU A 335 13.23 -10.11 3.94
CA LEU A 335 12.47 -11.02 4.80
C LEU A 335 11.62 -11.99 3.98
N SER A 336 11.47 -13.20 4.50
CA SER A 336 10.52 -14.18 4.00
C SER A 336 9.82 -14.85 5.16
N PHE A 337 8.51 -14.98 5.04
CA PHE A 337 7.71 -15.69 6.02
C PHE A 337 7.83 -17.19 5.73
N ASN A 338 8.52 -17.93 6.59
CA ASN A 338 8.54 -19.40 6.50
C ASN A 338 7.24 -20.02 7.03
N TYR A 339 6.59 -19.32 7.96
CA TYR A 339 5.28 -19.67 8.47
C TYR A 339 4.67 -18.40 9.09
N LEU A 340 3.38 -18.17 8.86
CA LEU A 340 2.61 -17.12 9.51
C LEU A 340 1.21 -17.64 9.72
N LYS A 341 0.66 -17.49 10.92
CA LYS A 341 -0.76 -17.76 11.17
C LYS A 341 -1.33 -16.64 12.02
N VAL A 342 -2.32 -15.96 11.47
CA VAL A 342 -3.05 -14.89 12.12
C VAL A 342 -4.48 -15.38 12.31
N THR A 343 -4.98 -15.31 13.53
CA THR A 343 -6.35 -15.72 13.85
C THR A 343 -7.02 -14.54 14.52
N SER A 344 -8.15 -14.12 13.94
CA SER A 344 -9.03 -13.16 14.60
C SER A 344 -9.51 -13.74 15.92
N ARG A 345 -9.80 -12.88 16.89
CA ARG A 345 -10.37 -13.29 18.17
C ARG A 345 -11.53 -12.38 18.49
N ASP A 346 -12.55 -12.96 19.10
CA ASP A 346 -13.56 -12.19 19.80
C ASP A 346 -12.87 -11.47 20.97
N LEU A 347 -13.32 -10.24 21.23
CA LEU A 347 -12.77 -9.38 22.29
C LEU A 347 -13.16 -9.86 23.68
#